data_AF-A0A6P7GFT3-F1
#
_entry.id   AF-A0A6P7GFT3-F1
#
_cell.length_a   1.000
_cell.length_b   1.000
_cell.length_c   1.000
_cell.angle_alpha   90.00
_cell.angle_beta   90.00
_cell.angle_gamma   90.00
#
_symmetry.space_group_name_H-M   'P 1'
#
loop_
_entity.id
_entity.type
_entity.pdbx_description
1 polymer ?
#
loop_
_entity_poly.entity_id
_entity_poly.type
_entity_poly.pdbx_seq_one_letter_code
_entity_poly.pdbx_strand_id
1 'polypeptide(L)'
;MSLFNITFNFGLIICIVKGIGIDEIEDVRNRYISSIVVHRSRAFLALPRSVCTDDKEAPTLIETHWDAGHGELFSRFSQKLTRHKILSSQMWGDCYSIQDAVSLTIEPVKPKFWILDKGNELCSPKILSYNLVFNHVSDRTELVTIEGSNLNVMVLDYSTEEDGGIRAYIGHAEDNVILVFSLRNLVWWKIHMVGSSSSALPIRADYLAISKVTPELFVTAKDSLNLFSINLIQLRSLEEPHIIDSQ
;
A
#
# COMPACT_ATOMS: atom_id res chain seq x y z
N MET A 1 28.22 -1.47 -30.09
CA MET A 1 27.33 -2.56 -29.63
C MET A 1 27.87 -3.04 -28.29
N SER A 2 27.34 -2.52 -27.18
CA SER A 2 27.84 -2.81 -25.83
C SER A 2 26.72 -3.52 -25.07
N LEU A 3 26.88 -4.83 -24.85
CA LEU A 3 26.00 -5.64 -24.01
C LEU A 3 26.49 -5.52 -22.57
N PHE A 4 25.70 -4.88 -21.70
CA PHE A 4 25.88 -4.98 -20.27
C PHE A 4 25.07 -6.18 -19.76
N ASN A 5 25.78 -7.25 -19.42
CA ASN A 5 25.22 -8.39 -18.70
C ASN A 5 25.23 -8.04 -17.20
N ILE A 6 24.06 -7.85 -16.60
CA ILE A 6 23.94 -7.75 -15.14
C ILE A 6 23.28 -9.03 -14.66
N THR A 7 24.09 -9.96 -14.17
CA THR A 7 23.63 -11.14 -13.42
C THR A 7 23.22 -10.71 -12.02
N PHE A 8 21.92 -10.77 -11.71
CA PHE A 8 21.42 -10.65 -10.34
C PHE A 8 21.40 -12.03 -9.68
N ASN A 9 22.24 -12.20 -8.66
CA ASN A 9 22.24 -13.37 -7.78
C ASN A 9 20.97 -13.32 -6.91
N PHE A 10 20.17 -14.39 -6.96
CA PHE A 10 19.04 -14.60 -6.05
C PHE A 10 19.57 -14.82 -4.62
N GLY A 11 19.54 -13.76 -3.82
CA GLY A 11 19.79 -13.83 -2.38
C GLY A 11 18.57 -14.40 -1.65
N LEU A 12 18.78 -15.53 -0.97
CA LEU A 12 17.95 -16.04 0.12
C LEU A 12 17.46 -14.88 1.01
N ILE A 13 16.16 -14.75 1.27
CA ILE A 13 15.64 -13.79 2.26
C ILE A 13 16.08 -14.28 3.64
N ILE A 14 17.24 -13.81 4.08
CA ILE A 14 17.69 -13.88 5.46
C ILE A 14 17.42 -12.50 6.06
N CYS A 15 16.39 -12.40 6.91
CA CYS A 15 16.06 -11.18 7.61
C CYS A 15 17.14 -10.88 8.67
N ILE A 16 18.15 -10.10 8.30
CA ILE A 16 18.99 -9.37 9.25
C ILE A 16 19.02 -7.91 8.81
N VAL A 17 18.06 -7.12 9.32
CA VAL A 17 18.15 -5.67 9.23
C VAL A 17 19.08 -5.20 10.35
N LYS A 18 20.32 -4.83 9.99
CA LYS A 18 21.18 -4.07 10.90
C LYS A 18 20.82 -2.58 10.81
N GLY A 19 20.13 -2.10 11.84
CA GLY A 19 20.26 -0.74 12.38
C GLY A 19 19.60 0.40 11.62
N ILE A 20 18.27 0.51 11.71
CA ILE A 20 17.62 1.82 11.85
C ILE A 20 17.54 2.06 13.37
N GLY A 21 17.85 3.27 13.83
CA GLY A 21 17.72 3.65 15.24
C GLY A 21 16.25 3.58 15.67
N ILE A 22 15.81 2.40 16.07
CA ILE A 22 14.49 2.09 16.62
C ILE A 22 14.73 1.64 18.06
N ASP A 23 15.24 2.53 18.90
CA ASP A 23 15.69 2.20 20.27
C ASP A 23 14.54 1.89 21.24
N GLU A 24 13.27 2.03 20.82
CA GLU A 24 12.09 1.78 21.68
C GLU A 24 11.06 0.80 21.11
N ILE A 25 11.39 0.04 20.06
CA ILE A 25 10.50 -1.03 19.58
C ILE A 25 11.24 -2.36 19.58
N GLU A 26 11.43 -2.90 20.78
CA GLU A 26 11.99 -4.24 20.96
C GLU A 26 11.20 -5.31 20.17
N ASP A 27 9.92 -5.04 19.87
CA ASP A 27 8.93 -5.91 19.20
C ASP A 27 8.99 -5.90 17.65
N VAL A 28 9.74 -4.99 17.00
CA VAL A 28 9.87 -4.96 15.52
C VAL A 28 11.02 -5.82 15.02
N ARG A 29 11.94 -6.25 15.90
CA ARG A 29 13.18 -6.95 15.52
C ARG A 29 12.98 -8.28 14.77
N ASN A 30 11.77 -8.84 14.78
CA ASN A 30 11.41 -10.07 14.07
C ASN A 30 10.22 -9.92 13.12
N ARG A 31 9.85 -8.69 12.72
CA ARG A 31 8.67 -8.46 11.87
C ARG A 31 9.04 -7.96 10.48
N TYR A 32 8.28 -8.41 9.49
CA TYR A 32 8.39 -7.96 8.12
C TYR A 32 7.68 -6.61 7.95
N ILE A 33 8.42 -5.60 7.47
CA ILE A 33 7.85 -4.30 7.09
C ILE A 33 7.53 -4.36 5.61
N SER A 34 6.24 -4.33 5.26
CA SER A 34 5.81 -4.41 3.86
C SER A 34 5.81 -3.06 3.16
N SER A 35 5.58 -1.97 3.91
CA SER A 35 5.47 -0.63 3.35
C SER A 35 5.78 0.44 4.38
N ILE A 36 6.29 1.58 3.92
CA ILE A 36 6.70 2.71 4.73
C ILE A 36 6.18 3.99 4.09
N VAL A 37 5.57 4.86 4.90
CA VAL A 37 5.27 6.25 4.53
C VAL A 37 5.95 7.19 5.52
N VAL A 38 6.61 8.23 4.99
CA VAL A 38 7.26 9.26 5.80
C VAL A 38 6.57 10.60 5.56
N HIS A 39 6.22 11.29 6.64
CA HIS A 39 5.69 12.66 6.59
C HIS A 39 6.34 13.51 7.69
N ARG A 40 7.20 14.44 7.27
CA ARG A 40 8.03 15.27 8.18
C ARG A 40 8.89 14.36 9.08
N SER A 41 8.76 14.50 10.41
CA SER A 41 9.52 13.72 11.41
C SER A 41 8.83 12.41 11.82
N ARG A 42 7.79 11.98 11.08
CA ARG A 42 6.98 10.79 11.40
C ARG A 42 7.14 9.78 10.28
N ALA A 43 7.36 8.53 10.63
CA ALA A 43 7.31 7.39 9.73
C ALA A 43 6.22 6.42 10.19
N PHE A 44 5.51 5.84 9.24
CA PHE A 44 4.47 4.85 9.47
C PHE A 44 4.88 3.56 8.78
N LEU A 45 4.80 2.45 9.51
CA LEU A 45 5.24 1.14 9.05
C LEU A 45 4.03 0.22 8.99
N ALA A 46 3.82 -0.40 7.83
CA ALA A 46 2.91 -1.53 7.69
C ALA A 46 3.63 -2.82 8.06
N LEU A 47 3.03 -3.56 8.99
CA LEU A 47 3.51 -4.79 9.57
C LEU A 47 2.40 -5.83 9.39
N PRO A 48 2.34 -6.53 8.24
CA PRO A 48 1.23 -7.44 8.01
C PRO A 48 1.18 -8.54 9.08
N ARG A 49 0.04 -8.71 9.75
CA ARG A 49 -0.19 -9.82 10.71
C ARG A 49 -0.08 -11.16 10.00
N SER A 50 -0.57 -11.13 8.78
CA SER A 50 -0.41 -12.06 7.68
C SER A 50 0.90 -12.84 7.56
N VAL A 51 2.00 -12.14 7.81
CA VAL A 51 3.31 -12.50 7.26
C VAL A 51 4.27 -12.84 8.40
N CYS A 52 5.04 -13.91 8.21
CA CYS A 52 6.05 -14.45 9.14
C CYS A 52 5.50 -15.11 10.41
N THR A 53 4.65 -14.45 11.21
CA THR A 53 4.32 -14.92 12.57
C THR A 53 2.84 -15.16 12.84
N ASP A 54 1.94 -14.77 11.94
CA ASP A 54 0.47 -14.86 12.11
C ASP A 54 0.00 -14.43 13.51
N ASP A 55 0.41 -13.23 13.91
CA ASP A 55 0.12 -12.67 15.23
C ASP A 55 -1.08 -11.73 15.14
N LYS A 56 -2.22 -12.17 15.69
CA LYS A 56 -3.50 -11.45 15.65
C LYS A 56 -3.54 -10.25 16.61
N GLU A 57 -2.75 -10.30 17.68
CA GLU A 57 -2.71 -9.27 18.74
C GLU A 57 -1.69 -8.17 18.42
N ALA A 58 -0.67 -8.51 17.62
CA ALA A 58 0.30 -7.57 17.08
C ALA A 58 -0.35 -6.35 16.41
N PRO A 59 0.19 -5.12 16.57
CA PRO A 59 -0.22 -4.02 15.71
C PRO A 59 0.24 -4.26 14.26
N THR A 60 -0.60 -3.88 13.30
CA THR A 60 -0.32 -3.96 11.85
C THR A 60 0.09 -2.64 11.22
N LEU A 61 -0.19 -1.52 11.89
CA LEU A 61 0.25 -0.19 11.53
C LEU A 61 0.86 0.48 12.77
N ILE A 62 2.10 0.91 12.67
CA ILE A 62 2.77 1.62 13.76
C ILE A 62 3.35 2.94 13.28
N GLU A 63 3.37 3.92 14.19
CA GLU A 63 4.09 5.16 14.02
C GLU A 63 5.44 5.06 14.73
N THR A 64 6.49 5.49 14.04
CA THR A 64 7.83 5.69 14.59
C THR A 64 8.35 7.07 14.22
N HIS A 65 9.34 7.54 14.96
CA HIS A 65 10.04 8.76 14.61
C HIS A 65 10.99 8.55 13.45
N TRP A 66 11.07 9.57 12.61
CA TRP A 66 12.10 9.71 11.60
C TRP A 66 12.98 10.90 11.98
N ASP A 67 14.10 10.62 12.64
CA ASP A 67 15.03 11.66 13.05
C ASP A 67 15.87 12.10 11.85
N ALA A 68 15.46 13.21 11.24
CA ALA A 68 16.26 13.92 10.25
C ALA A 68 17.39 14.76 10.87
N GLY A 69 17.80 14.48 12.12
CA GLY A 69 18.91 15.18 12.81
C GLY A 69 18.52 16.39 13.66
N HIS A 70 17.27 16.53 14.09
CA HIS A 70 16.82 17.68 14.91
C HIS A 70 16.09 17.28 16.20
N GLY A 71 16.81 17.36 17.33
CA GLY A 71 16.29 17.69 18.67
C GLY A 71 15.36 16.68 19.37
N GLU A 72 15.94 15.86 20.26
CA GLU A 72 15.30 14.76 20.99
C GLU A 72 14.23 15.15 22.05
N LEU A 73 14.11 16.43 22.44
CA LEU A 73 13.39 16.80 23.67
C LEU A 73 11.87 17.04 23.51
N PHE A 74 11.40 17.48 22.34
CA PHE A 74 9.96 17.71 22.11
C PHE A 74 9.22 16.50 21.51
N SER A 75 9.95 15.45 21.10
CA SER A 75 9.36 14.28 20.46
C SER A 75 8.65 13.37 21.47
N ARG A 76 9.21 13.16 22.66
CA ARG A 76 8.76 12.12 23.62
C ARG A 76 7.36 12.27 24.20
N PHE A 77 6.86 13.50 24.41
CA PHE A 77 5.53 13.70 25.01
C PHE A 77 4.38 13.61 24.00
N SER A 78 4.56 14.10 22.77
CA SER A 78 3.58 13.94 21.69
C SER A 78 3.44 12.47 21.25
N GLN A 79 4.54 11.71 21.32
CA GLN A 79 4.61 10.30 20.91
C GLN A 79 3.60 9.40 21.61
N LYS A 80 3.48 9.51 22.94
CA LYS A 80 2.59 8.62 23.68
C LYS A 80 1.14 8.81 23.24
N LEU A 81 0.69 10.05 23.08
CA LEU A 81 -0.72 10.33 22.77
C LEU A 81 -1.10 9.95 21.33
N THR A 82 -0.22 10.17 20.35
CA THR A 82 -0.49 9.82 18.94
C THR A 82 -0.38 8.31 18.69
N ARG A 83 0.61 7.65 19.32
CA ARG A 83 0.78 6.19 19.25
C ARG A 83 -0.44 5.44 19.80
N HIS A 84 -1.05 5.90 20.90
CA HIS A 84 -2.25 5.27 21.46
C HIS A 84 -3.46 5.31 20.50
N LYS A 85 -3.62 6.40 19.72
CA LYS A 85 -4.75 6.53 18.79
C LYS A 85 -4.67 5.52 17.63
N ILE A 86 -3.50 5.35 17.03
CA ILE A 86 -3.31 4.38 15.94
C ILE A 86 -3.52 2.95 16.45
N LEU A 87 -3.00 2.64 17.64
CA LEU A 87 -3.15 1.31 18.24
C LEU A 87 -4.61 1.01 18.61
N SER A 88 -5.39 2.03 19.01
CA SER A 88 -6.82 1.85 19.29
C SER A 88 -7.68 1.50 18.06
N SER A 89 -7.17 1.71 16.85
CA SER A 89 -7.88 1.43 15.59
C SER A 89 -7.49 0.08 14.96
N GLN A 90 -7.02 -0.88 15.76
CA GLN A 90 -6.41 -2.13 15.29
C GLN A 90 -6.88 -3.37 16.04
N MET A 91 -8.12 -3.36 16.55
CA MET A 91 -8.67 -4.53 17.22
C MET A 91 -8.97 -5.65 16.21
N TRP A 92 -8.42 -6.85 16.45
CA TRP A 92 -8.65 -8.00 15.58
C TRP A 92 -10.13 -8.39 15.55
N GLY A 93 -10.65 -8.67 14.36
CA GLY A 93 -12.04 -9.05 14.13
C GLY A 93 -13.05 -7.89 14.16
N ASP A 94 -12.64 -6.68 14.55
CA ASP A 94 -13.46 -5.49 14.37
C ASP A 94 -13.30 -4.93 12.95
N CYS A 95 -14.26 -5.22 12.07
CA CYS A 95 -14.15 -4.86 10.66
C CYS A 95 -14.15 -3.34 10.38
N TYR A 96 -14.47 -2.51 11.38
CA TYR A 96 -14.30 -1.06 11.31
C TYR A 96 -12.84 -0.63 11.55
N SER A 97 -12.05 -1.46 12.22
CA SER A 97 -10.63 -1.29 12.53
C SER A 97 -9.72 -1.87 11.44
N ILE A 98 -8.46 -1.42 11.40
CA ILE A 98 -7.42 -1.95 10.51
C ILE A 98 -7.08 -3.37 10.95
N GLN A 99 -7.18 -4.33 10.02
CA GLN A 99 -6.95 -5.74 10.31
C GLN A 99 -5.54 -6.17 9.94
N ASP A 100 -5.12 -5.90 8.71
CA ASP A 100 -3.84 -6.36 8.18
C ASP A 100 -3.32 -5.43 7.07
N ALA A 101 -2.61 -4.38 7.49
CA ALA A 101 -2.09 -3.36 6.58
C ALA A 101 -0.90 -3.90 5.78
N VAL A 102 -1.01 -3.89 4.45
CA VAL A 102 0.01 -4.40 3.53
C VAL A 102 0.70 -3.32 2.71
N SER A 103 0.01 -2.23 2.38
CA SER A 103 0.59 -1.13 1.59
C SER A 103 0.14 0.22 2.11
N LEU A 104 1.08 1.17 2.15
CA LEU A 104 0.86 2.56 2.54
C LEU A 104 1.25 3.48 1.39
N THR A 105 0.50 4.56 1.18
CA THR A 105 0.84 5.56 0.15
C THR A 105 0.34 6.94 0.55
N ILE A 106 1.19 7.96 0.40
CA ILE A 106 0.92 9.31 0.88
C ILE A 106 0.26 10.16 -0.20
N GLU A 107 -0.79 10.90 0.16
CA GLU A 107 -1.37 11.91 -0.73
C GLU A 107 -0.46 13.15 -0.74
N PRO A 108 0.13 13.57 -1.88
CA PRO A 108 1.16 14.62 -1.87
C PRO A 108 0.67 15.98 -1.36
N VAL A 109 -0.61 16.29 -1.58
CA VAL A 109 -1.19 17.62 -1.33
C VAL A 109 -1.92 17.70 0.01
N LYS A 110 -2.38 16.55 0.55
CA LYS A 110 -3.14 16.51 1.81
C LYS A 110 -2.30 15.83 2.88
N PRO A 111 -2.39 16.26 4.15
CA PRO A 111 -1.75 15.58 5.28
C PRO A 111 -2.54 14.30 5.60
N LYS A 112 -2.53 13.35 4.67
CA LYS A 112 -3.29 12.10 4.68
C LYS A 112 -2.49 11.04 3.94
N PHE A 113 -2.54 9.80 4.42
CA PHE A 113 -2.08 8.65 3.65
C PHE A 113 -3.18 7.61 3.57
N TRP A 114 -3.06 6.73 2.59
CA TRP A 114 -3.97 5.64 2.31
C TRP A 114 -3.33 4.32 2.72
N ILE A 115 -4.17 3.42 3.22
CA ILE A 115 -3.81 2.11 3.72
C ILE A 115 -4.58 1.09 2.90
N LEU A 116 -3.86 0.14 2.30
CA LEU A 116 -4.43 -1.08 1.78
C LEU A 116 -4.41 -2.11 2.91
N ASP A 117 -5.59 -2.47 3.39
CA ASP A 117 -5.82 -3.48 4.41
C ASP A 117 -6.38 -4.73 3.73
N LYS A 118 -5.69 -5.86 3.87
CA LYS A 118 -6.13 -7.10 3.24
C LYS A 118 -7.23 -7.82 4.00
N GLY A 119 -7.64 -7.33 5.16
CA GLY A 119 -8.64 -7.98 5.98
C GLY A 119 -8.11 -9.28 6.60
N ASN A 120 -9.03 -10.19 6.94
CA ASN A 120 -8.73 -11.49 7.51
C ASN A 120 -9.93 -12.45 7.28
N GLU A 121 -9.96 -13.58 7.99
CA GLU A 121 -11.05 -14.55 7.90
C GLU A 121 -12.43 -14.03 8.36
N LEU A 122 -12.48 -12.91 9.08
CA LEU A 122 -13.70 -12.30 9.61
C LEU A 122 -14.11 -11.04 8.84
N CYS A 123 -13.15 -10.33 8.26
CA CYS A 123 -13.33 -9.00 7.72
C CYS A 123 -12.83 -8.90 6.29
N SER A 124 -13.68 -8.36 5.41
CA SER A 124 -13.34 -8.07 4.02
C SER A 124 -12.12 -7.14 3.91
N PRO A 125 -11.36 -7.25 2.79
CA PRO A 125 -10.32 -6.28 2.50
C PRO A 125 -10.90 -4.89 2.29
N LYS A 126 -10.10 -3.86 2.58
CA LYS A 126 -10.56 -2.48 2.53
C LYS A 126 -9.43 -1.49 2.28
N ILE A 127 -9.81 -0.34 1.73
CA ILE A 127 -8.96 0.82 1.60
C ILE A 127 -9.39 1.83 2.65
N LEU A 128 -8.43 2.34 3.41
CA LEU A 128 -8.65 3.30 4.48
C LEU A 128 -7.81 4.54 4.26
N SER A 129 -8.27 5.69 4.72
CA SER A 129 -7.44 6.88 4.81
C SER A 129 -7.13 7.24 6.27
N TYR A 130 -5.90 7.65 6.54
CA TYR A 130 -5.48 8.12 7.85
C TYR A 130 -5.11 9.59 7.79
N ASN A 131 -5.84 10.41 8.55
CA ASN A 131 -5.62 11.84 8.63
C ASN A 131 -4.46 12.16 9.60
N LEU A 132 -3.38 12.74 9.08
CA LEU A 132 -2.17 13.04 9.87
C LEU A 132 -2.34 14.22 10.82
N VAL A 133 -3.32 15.10 10.59
CA VAL A 133 -3.62 16.26 11.45
C VAL A 133 -4.39 15.81 12.68
N PHE A 134 -5.45 15.04 12.47
CA PHE A 134 -6.36 14.63 13.53
C PHE A 134 -5.99 13.28 14.16
N ASN A 135 -5.05 12.55 13.55
CA ASN A 135 -4.58 11.23 13.98
C ASN A 135 -5.72 10.21 14.15
N HIS A 136 -6.53 10.05 13.09
CA HIS A 136 -7.59 9.05 13.03
C HIS A 136 -7.81 8.57 11.60
N VAL A 137 -8.44 7.40 11.48
CA VAL A 137 -8.94 6.86 10.21
C VAL A 137 -10.19 7.62 9.80
N SER A 138 -10.22 8.20 8.60
CA SER A 138 -11.31 9.09 8.15
C SER A 138 -12.19 8.49 7.06
N ASP A 139 -11.61 7.91 6.01
CA ASP A 139 -12.37 7.33 4.89
C ASP A 139 -12.21 5.80 4.91
N ARG A 140 -13.23 5.08 4.45
CA ARG A 140 -13.22 3.62 4.29
C ARG A 140 -14.02 3.20 3.06
N THR A 141 -13.43 2.31 2.27
CA THR A 141 -14.13 1.59 1.19
C THR A 141 -13.79 0.12 1.27
N GLU A 142 -14.81 -0.73 1.34
CA GLU A 142 -14.64 -2.18 1.32
C GLU A 142 -14.46 -2.69 -0.12
N LEU A 143 -13.53 -3.64 -0.28
CA LEU A 143 -13.26 -4.32 -1.53
C LEU A 143 -14.08 -5.62 -1.58
N VAL A 144 -15.41 -5.47 -1.57
CA VAL A 144 -16.35 -6.61 -1.62
C VAL A 144 -16.01 -7.50 -2.82
N THR A 145 -16.12 -8.82 -2.67
CA THR A 145 -15.77 -9.83 -3.69
C THR A 145 -14.28 -10.00 -4.03
N ILE A 146 -13.40 -9.18 -3.46
CA ILE A 146 -11.95 -9.33 -3.62
C ILE A 146 -11.40 -10.20 -2.49
N GLU A 147 -10.59 -11.20 -2.83
CA GLU A 147 -9.87 -12.01 -1.84
C GLU A 147 -8.65 -11.25 -1.30
N GLY A 148 -8.59 -11.09 0.02
CA GLY A 148 -7.53 -10.36 0.69
C GLY A 148 -6.15 -11.00 0.60
N SER A 149 -6.09 -12.33 0.54
CA SER A 149 -4.83 -13.09 0.49
C SER A 149 -3.89 -12.67 -0.64
N ASN A 150 -4.48 -12.08 -1.68
CA ASN A 150 -3.81 -11.72 -2.91
C ASN A 150 -3.28 -10.26 -2.84
N LEU A 151 -3.96 -9.35 -2.13
CA LEU A 151 -3.61 -7.93 -2.15
C LEU A 151 -2.23 -7.64 -1.54
N ASN A 152 -1.39 -6.89 -2.28
CA ASN A 152 0.01 -6.65 -1.87
C ASN A 152 0.44 -5.17 -1.95
N VAL A 153 0.12 -4.47 -3.03
CA VAL A 153 0.71 -3.15 -3.33
C VAL A 153 -0.35 -2.15 -3.78
N MET A 154 -0.20 -0.90 -3.36
CA MET A 154 -1.01 0.23 -3.81
C MET A 154 -0.11 1.42 -4.16
N VAL A 155 -0.26 1.96 -5.37
CA VAL A 155 0.45 3.15 -5.85
C VAL A 155 -0.53 4.26 -6.20
N LEU A 156 -0.15 5.51 -5.97
CA LEU A 156 -0.98 6.68 -6.27
C LEU A 156 -0.55 7.38 -7.55
N ASP A 157 -1.52 7.57 -8.44
CA ASP A 157 -1.42 8.46 -9.58
C ASP A 157 -2.04 9.81 -9.23
N TYR A 158 -1.15 10.77 -9.00
CA TYR A 158 -1.47 12.12 -8.57
C TYR A 158 -1.46 13.13 -9.72
N SER A 159 -1.49 12.67 -10.98
CA SER A 159 -1.50 13.57 -12.14
C SER A 159 -2.62 14.61 -12.02
N THR A 160 -2.22 15.88 -11.99
CA THR A 160 -3.07 17.05 -11.77
C THR A 160 -3.76 17.54 -13.04
N GLU A 161 -3.38 17.00 -14.19
CA GLU A 161 -3.87 17.41 -15.50
C GLU A 161 -5.01 16.48 -15.91
N GLU A 162 -6.23 16.98 -15.70
CA GLU A 162 -7.48 16.77 -16.45
C GLU A 162 -7.89 15.30 -16.76
N ASP A 163 -9.14 14.96 -16.41
CA ASP A 163 -9.91 13.78 -16.86
C ASP A 163 -10.11 12.56 -15.94
N GLY A 164 -9.71 12.57 -14.66
CA GLY A 164 -10.06 11.42 -13.80
C GLY A 164 -9.89 11.53 -12.29
N GLY A 165 -9.36 12.65 -11.79
CA GLY A 165 -9.01 12.80 -10.37
C GLY A 165 -7.82 11.92 -9.95
N ILE A 166 -7.45 12.01 -8.68
CA ILE A 166 -6.37 11.18 -8.12
C ILE A 166 -6.88 9.74 -8.01
N ARG A 167 -6.12 8.79 -8.56
CA ARG A 167 -6.47 7.36 -8.57
C ARG A 167 -5.38 6.55 -7.87
N ALA A 168 -5.77 5.49 -7.19
CA ALA A 168 -4.87 4.45 -6.75
C ALA A 168 -4.96 3.25 -7.68
N TYR A 169 -3.82 2.63 -7.97
CA TYR A 169 -3.74 1.34 -8.63
C TYR A 169 -3.29 0.30 -7.63
N ILE A 170 -4.02 -0.80 -7.56
CA ILE A 170 -3.79 -1.87 -6.59
C ILE A 170 -3.46 -3.15 -7.34
N GLY A 171 -2.35 -3.74 -6.93
CA GLY A 171 -1.79 -4.94 -7.53
C GLY A 171 -2.25 -6.21 -6.82
N HIS A 172 -2.14 -7.31 -7.56
CA HIS A 172 -2.37 -8.68 -7.11
C HIS A 172 -3.79 -8.87 -6.54
N ALA A 173 -4.81 -8.41 -7.28
CA ALA A 173 -6.20 -8.77 -6.95
C ALA A 173 -6.59 -10.13 -7.54
N GLU A 174 -6.15 -10.41 -8.76
CA GLU A 174 -6.41 -11.61 -9.57
C GLU A 174 -5.39 -11.65 -10.72
N ASP A 175 -5.29 -12.80 -11.41
CA ASP A 175 -4.51 -12.92 -12.65
C ASP A 175 -5.07 -11.97 -13.72
N ASN A 176 -4.17 -11.25 -14.39
CA ASN A 176 -4.50 -10.26 -15.42
C ASN A 176 -5.40 -9.12 -14.92
N VAL A 177 -5.48 -8.86 -13.61
CA VAL A 177 -6.34 -7.79 -13.07
C VAL A 177 -5.52 -6.82 -12.22
N ILE A 178 -5.79 -5.53 -12.42
CA ILE A 178 -5.47 -4.49 -11.45
C ILE A 178 -6.76 -3.85 -10.97
N LEU A 179 -6.81 -3.41 -9.71
CA LEU A 179 -7.92 -2.57 -9.24
C LEU A 179 -7.55 -1.11 -9.42
N VAL A 180 -8.55 -0.32 -9.76
CA VAL A 180 -8.47 1.14 -9.73
C VAL A 180 -9.39 1.62 -8.63
N PHE A 181 -8.90 2.55 -7.82
CA PHE A 181 -9.68 3.21 -6.78
C PHE A 181 -9.65 4.72 -6.98
N SER A 182 -10.84 5.32 -7.07
CA SER A 182 -11.01 6.77 -7.14
C SER A 182 -10.95 7.36 -5.74
N LEU A 183 -9.91 8.14 -5.45
CA LEU A 183 -9.77 8.77 -4.13
C LEU A 183 -10.80 9.88 -3.90
N ARG A 184 -11.39 10.41 -4.98
CA ARG A 184 -12.40 11.47 -4.90
C ARG A 184 -13.76 10.90 -4.50
N ASN A 185 -14.19 9.85 -5.19
CA ASN A 185 -15.53 9.31 -5.07
C ASN A 185 -15.60 8.06 -4.19
N LEU A 186 -14.44 7.56 -3.76
CA LEU A 186 -14.31 6.40 -2.86
C LEU A 186 -14.90 5.11 -3.44
N VAL A 187 -14.86 4.97 -4.77
CA VAL A 187 -15.29 3.78 -5.51
C VAL A 187 -14.11 3.08 -6.16
N TRP A 188 -14.24 1.78 -6.39
CA TRP A 188 -13.23 0.98 -7.08
C TRP A 188 -13.85 0.11 -8.17
N TRP A 189 -13.01 -0.30 -9.11
CA TRP A 189 -13.37 -1.24 -10.18
C TRP A 189 -12.17 -2.05 -10.65
N LYS A 190 -12.45 -3.15 -11.36
CA LYS A 190 -11.45 -4.02 -11.97
C LYS A 190 -11.09 -3.54 -13.36
N ILE A 191 -9.82 -3.66 -13.71
CA ILE A 191 -9.34 -3.54 -15.09
C ILE A 191 -8.65 -4.84 -15.46
N HIS A 192 -9.10 -5.43 -16.57
CA HIS A 192 -8.49 -6.61 -17.16
C HIS A 192 -7.34 -6.18 -18.09
N MET A 193 -6.14 -6.66 -17.77
CA MET A 193 -4.95 -6.53 -18.58
C MET A 193 -4.98 -7.59 -19.68
N VAL A 194 -4.94 -7.15 -20.93
CA VAL A 194 -4.82 -8.06 -22.06
C VAL A 194 -3.36 -8.09 -22.49
N GLY A 195 -2.68 -9.21 -22.26
CA GLY A 195 -1.32 -9.41 -22.75
C GLY A 195 -1.26 -9.43 -24.27
N SER A 196 -0.11 -9.05 -24.84
CA SER A 196 0.11 -9.27 -26.28
C SER A 196 0.03 -10.78 -26.54
N SER A 197 -0.63 -11.16 -27.63
CA SER A 197 -1.02 -12.52 -28.05
C SER A 197 0.08 -13.60 -28.09
N SER A 198 1.32 -13.28 -27.72
CA SER A 198 2.47 -14.17 -27.64
C SER A 198 2.78 -14.74 -26.25
N SER A 199 2.19 -14.22 -25.15
CA SER A 199 2.42 -14.76 -23.80
C SER A 199 1.23 -15.58 -23.31
N ALA A 200 1.40 -16.91 -23.22
CA ALA A 200 0.42 -17.81 -22.61
C ALA A 200 0.35 -17.70 -21.07
N LEU A 201 1.22 -16.90 -20.46
CA LEU A 201 1.28 -16.75 -19.00
C LEU A 201 0.46 -15.54 -18.54
N PRO A 202 -0.31 -15.68 -17.44
CA PRO A 202 -1.06 -14.57 -16.87
C PRO A 202 -0.12 -13.47 -16.35
N ILE A 203 -0.54 -12.22 -16.52
CA ILE A 203 0.13 -11.05 -15.96
C ILE A 203 -0.31 -10.92 -14.50
N ARG A 204 0.61 -11.16 -13.57
CA ARG A 204 0.40 -10.89 -12.14
C ARG A 204 1.01 -9.55 -11.76
N ALA A 205 0.24 -8.75 -11.02
CA ALA A 205 0.62 -7.42 -10.57
C ALA A 205 1.16 -7.45 -9.13
N ASP A 206 2.19 -8.25 -8.84
CA ASP A 206 2.81 -8.31 -7.50
C ASP A 206 3.42 -6.97 -7.10
N TYR A 207 4.03 -6.28 -8.07
CA TYR A 207 4.69 -5.01 -7.90
C TYR A 207 4.19 -4.00 -8.92
N LEU A 208 3.96 -2.78 -8.44
CA LEU A 208 3.51 -1.64 -9.23
C LEU A 208 4.45 -0.46 -9.01
N ALA A 209 4.71 0.30 -10.06
CA ALA A 209 5.44 1.57 -9.95
C ALA A 209 4.97 2.56 -11.02
N ILE A 210 4.76 3.81 -10.64
CA ILE A 210 4.41 4.89 -11.58
C ILE A 210 5.68 5.66 -11.93
N SER A 211 5.91 5.88 -13.22
CA SER A 211 6.97 6.75 -13.69
C SER A 211 6.71 8.21 -13.29
N LYS A 212 7.75 8.90 -12.83
CA LYS A 212 7.68 10.33 -12.49
C LYS A 212 7.82 11.25 -13.70
N VAL A 213 8.21 10.69 -14.85
CA VAL A 213 8.59 11.46 -16.06
C VAL A 213 7.80 11.06 -17.30
N THR A 214 7.23 9.86 -17.31
CA THR A 214 6.37 9.35 -18.38
C THR A 214 5.03 8.92 -17.79
N PRO A 215 3.93 8.95 -18.56
CA PRO A 215 2.62 8.50 -18.08
C PRO A 215 2.51 6.98 -18.15
N GLU A 216 3.38 6.27 -17.43
CA GLU A 216 3.47 4.81 -17.46
C GLU A 216 3.34 4.22 -16.05
N LEU A 217 2.49 3.20 -15.94
CA LEU A 217 2.41 2.30 -14.80
C LEU A 217 3.15 1.02 -15.16
N PHE A 218 4.24 0.74 -14.46
CA PHE A 218 4.99 -0.50 -14.58
C PHE A 218 4.41 -1.59 -13.68
N VAL A 219 4.34 -2.81 -14.22
CA VAL A 219 3.77 -3.99 -13.57
C VAL A 219 4.72 -5.17 -13.74
N THR A 220 4.99 -5.89 -12.65
CA THR A 220 5.76 -7.14 -12.71
C THR A 220 5.32 -8.12 -11.62
N ALA A 221 5.69 -9.39 -11.80
CA ALA A 221 5.40 -10.48 -10.88
C ALA A 221 6.65 -10.88 -10.08
N LYS A 222 6.47 -11.40 -8.87
CA LYS A 222 7.56 -11.72 -7.93
C LYS A 222 8.53 -12.79 -8.43
N ASP A 223 8.04 -13.70 -9.25
CA ASP A 223 8.74 -14.85 -9.81
C ASP A 223 8.89 -14.75 -11.34
N SER A 224 8.78 -13.54 -11.89
CA SER A 224 8.91 -13.28 -13.32
C SER A 224 10.02 -12.27 -13.60
N LEU A 225 10.69 -12.43 -14.76
CA LEU A 225 11.62 -11.45 -15.29
C LEU A 225 10.94 -10.48 -16.27
N ASN A 226 9.65 -10.67 -16.54
CA ASN A 226 8.90 -9.82 -17.45
C ASN A 226 8.47 -8.53 -16.75
N LEU A 227 8.70 -7.40 -17.42
CA LEU A 227 8.23 -6.09 -17.01
C LEU A 227 7.25 -5.59 -18.07
N PHE A 228 6.04 -5.25 -17.64
CA PHE A 228 5.00 -4.68 -18.48
C PHE A 228 4.82 -3.21 -18.14
N SER A 229 4.39 -2.41 -19.11
CA SER A 229 3.95 -1.03 -18.88
C SER A 229 2.52 -0.84 -19.38
N ILE A 230 1.76 -0.02 -18.66
CA ILE A 230 0.41 0.40 -19.02
C ILE A 230 0.40 1.91 -19.17
N ASN A 231 -0.20 2.40 -20.24
CA ASN A 231 -0.32 3.84 -20.49
C ASN A 231 -1.36 4.46 -19.55
N LEU A 232 -0.92 5.34 -18.65
CA LEU A 232 -1.77 6.02 -17.67
C LEU A 232 -2.76 6.99 -18.31
N ILE A 233 -2.46 7.59 -19.46
CA ILE A 233 -3.40 8.47 -20.17
C ILE A 233 -4.65 7.68 -20.55
N GLN A 234 -4.46 6.46 -21.07
CA GLN A 234 -5.57 5.57 -21.40
C GLN A 234 -6.34 5.16 -20.15
N LEU A 235 -5.64 4.75 -19.09
CA LEU A 235 -6.29 4.36 -17.83
C LEU A 235 -7.09 5.50 -17.19
N ARG A 236 -6.64 6.74 -17.30
CA ARG A 236 -7.34 7.93 -16.77
C ARG A 236 -8.62 8.22 -17.56
N SER A 237 -8.59 8.04 -18.88
CA SER A 237 -9.76 8.22 -19.74
C SER A 237 -10.87 7.19 -19.54
N LEU A 238 -10.60 6.09 -18.80
CA LEU A 238 -11.64 5.14 -18.44
C LEU A 238 -12.66 5.80 -17.51
N GLU A 239 -13.93 5.66 -17.92
CA GLU A 239 -15.07 6.15 -17.16
C GLU A 239 -15.13 5.48 -15.80
N GLU A 240 -15.24 6.31 -14.78
CA GLU A 240 -15.47 5.81 -13.43
C GLU A 240 -16.88 5.22 -13.37
N PRO A 241 -17.08 4.00 -12.86
CA PRO A 241 -18.42 3.45 -12.74
C PRO A 241 -19.27 4.40 -11.89
N HIS A 242 -20.42 4.79 -12.43
CA HIS A 242 -21.46 5.37 -11.60
C HIS A 242 -21.84 4.34 -10.55
N ILE A 243 -21.90 4.77 -9.28
CA ILE A 243 -22.47 3.95 -8.20
C ILE A 243 -23.92 3.66 -8.64
N ILE A 244 -24.17 2.48 -9.18
CA ILE A 244 -25.53 1.97 -9.31
C ILE A 244 -25.86 1.52 -7.89
N ASP A 245 -26.65 2.36 -7.22
CA ASP A 245 -27.24 2.24 -5.89
C ASP A 245 -26.88 0.98 -5.10
N SER A 246 -26.28 1.20 -3.94
CA SER A 246 -26.21 0.27 -2.82
C SER A 246 -27.51 -0.54 -2.68
N GLN A 247 -27.42 -1.85 -2.85
CA GLN A 247 -28.38 -2.81 -2.31
C GLN A 247 -27.72 -3.57 -1.16
#